data_AF-A0A2I0J8K1-F1
#
_entry.id   AF-A0A2I0J8K1-F1
#
_cell.length_a   1.000
_cell.length_b   1.000
_cell.length_c   1.000
_cell.angle_alpha   90.00
_cell.angle_beta   90.00
_cell.angle_gamma   90.00
#
_symmetry.space_group_name_H-M   'P 1'
#
loop_
_entity.id
_entity.type
_entity.pdbx_description
1 polymer ?
#
loop_
_entity_poly.entity_id
_entity_poly.type
_entity_poly.pdbx_seq_one_letter_code
_entity_poly.pdbx_strand_id
1 'polypeptide(L)'
;MSDLLSPILFVMEDESESFWCFVALMERLGPNFNRDQNGMHSQLFALSKLVELLDSPLHNYFKQNDCLNYFFCFRWLLIQFK
;
A
#
# COMPACT_ATOMS: atom_id res chain seq x y z
N MET A 1 9.60 -3.64 -6.58
CA MET A 1 9.33 -2.20 -6.76
C MET A 1 9.21 -1.79 -8.24
N SER A 2 9.49 -2.68 -9.20
CA SER A 2 9.33 -2.42 -10.64
C SER A 2 7.91 -1.96 -11.01
N ASP A 3 6.88 -2.49 -10.34
CA ASP A 3 5.49 -2.08 -10.58
C ASP A 3 5.26 -0.58 -10.32
N LEU A 4 5.93 -0.01 -9.31
CA LEU A 4 5.87 1.41 -8.97
C LEU A 4 6.68 2.29 -9.93
N LEU A 5 7.84 1.81 -10.40
CA LEU A 5 8.71 2.55 -11.33
C LEU A 5 8.18 2.54 -12.77
N SER A 6 7.60 1.43 -13.21
CA SER A 6 7.09 1.25 -14.58
C SER A 6 6.17 2.37 -15.09
N PRO A 7 5.15 2.86 -14.35
CA PRO A 7 4.30 3.95 -14.83
C PRO A 7 5.02 5.30 -14.81
N ILE A 8 5.97 5.51 -13.89
CA ILE A 8 6.80 6.72 -13.86
C ILE A 8 7.65 6.78 -15.14
N LEU A 9 8.35 5.68 -15.44
CA LEU A 9 9.19 5.58 -16.64
C LEU A 9 8.39 5.74 -17.93
N PHE A 10 7.18 5.17 -17.97
CA PHE A 10 6.29 5.32 -19.12
C PHE A 10 5.87 6.78 -19.36
N VAL A 11 5.72 7.58 -18.31
CA VAL A 11 5.28 8.98 -18.43
C VAL A 11 6.45 9.94 -18.66
N MET A 12 7.57 9.73 -17.98
CA MET A 12 8.72 10.65 -18.06
C MET A 12 9.55 10.44 -19.32
N GLU A 13 9.59 9.21 -19.85
CA GLU A 13 10.38 8.82 -21.05
C GLU A 13 11.90 9.13 -20.96
N ASP A 14 12.37 9.59 -19.80
CA ASP A 14 13.77 9.85 -19.47
C ASP A 14 14.17 9.10 -18.19
N GLU A 15 15.35 8.47 -18.21
CA GLU A 15 15.84 7.65 -17.10
C GLU A 15 16.15 8.50 -15.85
N SER A 16 16.77 9.67 -16.03
CA SER A 16 17.22 10.51 -14.93
C SER A 16 16.06 11.19 -14.20
N GLU A 17 15.07 11.68 -14.95
CA GLU A 17 13.83 12.23 -14.39
C GLU A 17 13.01 11.14 -13.69
N SER A 18 12.88 9.97 -14.33
CA SER A 18 12.20 8.82 -13.72
C SER A 18 12.83 8.39 -12.41
N PHE A 19 14.17 8.38 -12.34
CA PHE A 19 14.90 8.05 -11.13
C PHE A 19 14.54 9.01 -9.98
N TRP A 20 14.59 10.32 -10.21
CA TRP A 20 14.30 11.30 -9.15
C TRP A 20 12.83 11.29 -8.73
N CYS A 21 11.90 11.10 -9.67
CA CYS A 21 10.49 10.90 -9.33
C CYS A 21 10.27 9.64 -8.50
N PHE A 22 10.96 8.54 -8.84
CA PHE A 22 10.87 7.29 -8.09
C PHE A 22 11.48 7.42 -6.69
N VAL A 23 12.60 8.14 -6.53
CA VAL A 23 13.19 8.45 -5.22
C VAL A 23 12.17 9.18 -4.34
N ALA A 24 11.55 10.25 -4.85
CA ALA A 24 10.53 11.00 -4.10
C ALA A 24 9.30 10.14 -3.73
N LEU A 25 8.89 9.20 -4.59
CA LEU A 25 7.85 8.22 -4.25
C LEU A 25 8.30 7.30 -3.11
N MET A 26 9.54 6.85 -3.15
CA MET A 26 10.12 5.94 -2.16
C MET A 26 10.40 6.60 -0.81
N GLU A 27 10.56 7.92 -0.74
CA GLU A 27 10.59 8.64 0.54
C GLU A 27 9.28 8.46 1.33
N ARG A 28 8.15 8.31 0.62
CA ARG A 28 6.82 8.11 1.21
C ARG A 28 6.49 6.64 1.44
N LEU A 29 6.80 5.79 0.46
CA LEU A 29 6.42 4.36 0.49
C LEU A 29 7.53 3.46 1.04
N GLY A 30 8.74 3.97 1.24
CA GLY A 30 9.90 3.22 1.74
C GLY A 30 9.61 2.35 2.97
N PRO A 31 8.89 2.85 4.01
CA PRO A 31 8.54 2.05 5.17
C PRO A 31 7.75 0.76 4.87
N ASN A 32 7.02 0.71 3.74
CA ASN A 32 6.30 -0.49 3.31
C ASN A 32 7.25 -1.63 2.86
N PHE A 33 8.49 -1.30 2.49
CA PHE A 33 9.50 -2.22 1.99
C PHE A 33 10.60 -2.54 3.01
N ASN A 34 10.50 -2.02 4.23
CA ASN A 34 11.39 -2.40 5.32
C ASN A 34 11.26 -3.90 5.63
N ARG A 35 12.33 -4.52 6.13
CA ARG A 35 12.33 -5.97 6.47
C ARG A 35 11.25 -6.36 7.48
N ASP A 36 10.91 -5.44 8.38
CA ASP A 36 9.88 -5.62 9.40
C ASP A 36 8.47 -5.32 8.88
N GLN A 37 8.32 -4.78 7.66
CA GLN A 37 7.06 -4.39 7.03
C GLN A 37 6.18 -3.48 7.92
N ASN A 38 6.80 -2.71 8.82
CA ASN A 38 6.06 -1.89 9.79
C ASN A 38 5.15 -0.86 9.10
N GLY A 39 5.54 -0.34 7.94
CA GLY A 39 4.69 0.54 7.13
C GLY A 39 3.41 -0.15 6.64
N MET A 40 3.53 -1.37 6.11
CA MET A 40 2.40 -2.15 5.63
C MET A 40 1.42 -2.49 6.75
N HIS A 41 1.92 -2.95 7.90
CA HIS A 41 1.08 -3.24 9.06
C HIS A 41 0.34 -2.00 9.56
N SER A 42 1.01 -0.86 9.61
CA SER A 42 0.38 0.41 10.01
C SER A 42 -0.74 0.83 9.07
N GLN A 43 -0.55 0.69 7.75
CA GLN A 43 -1.58 1.03 6.76
C GLN A 43 -2.77 0.07 6.80
N LEU A 44 -2.53 -1.24 6.95
CA LEU A 44 -3.59 -2.24 7.09
C LEU A 44 -4.41 -2.04 8.38
N PHE A 45 -3.74 -1.68 9.48
CA PHE A 45 -4.41 -1.34 10.73
C PHE A 45 -5.28 -0.09 10.57
N ALA A 46 -4.76 0.95 9.92
CA ALA A 46 -5.54 2.15 9.62
C ALA A 46 -6.77 1.84 8.75
N LEU A 47 -6.62 0.98 7.72
CA LEU A 47 -7.74 0.52 6.89
C LEU A 47 -8.80 -0.21 7.72
N SER A 48 -8.38 -1.11 8.60
CA SER A 48 -9.28 -1.83 9.51
C SER A 48 -10.10 -0.87 10.38
N LYS A 49 -9.47 0.19 10.90
CA LYS A 49 -10.14 1.22 11.70
C LYS A 49 -11.09 2.09 10.90
N LEU A 50 -10.77 2.40 9.64
CA LEU A 50 -11.67 3.12 8.75
C LEU A 50 -12.91 2.28 8.43
N VAL A 51 -12.75 0.99 8.14
CA VAL A 51 -13.89 0.09 7.88
C VAL A 51 -14.74 -0.10 9.14
N GLU A 52 -14.12 -0.23 10.32
CA GLU A 52 -14.84 -0.30 11.61
C GLU A 52 -15.78 0.90 11.81
N LEU A 53 -15.29 2.11 11.49
CA LEU A 53 -16.02 3.37 11.62
C LEU A 53 -17.08 3.58 10.54
N LEU A 54 -16.77 3.24 9.28
CA LEU A 54 -17.59 3.57 8.12
C LEU A 54 -18.62 2.48 7.78
N ASP A 55 -18.30 1.21 8.05
CA ASP A 55 -19.12 0.05 7.72
C ASP A 55 -18.95 -1.06 8.78
N SER A 56 -19.54 -0.84 9.95
CA SER A 56 -19.51 -1.81 11.04
C SER A 56 -20.08 -3.19 10.66
N PRO A 57 -21.16 -3.32 9.84
CA PRO A 57 -21.59 -4.62 9.32
C PRO A 57 -20.48 -5.37 8.58
N LEU A 58 -19.76 -4.70 7.68
CA LEU A 58 -18.64 -5.30 6.94
C LEU A 58 -17.47 -5.67 7.87
N HIS A 59 -17.10 -4.77 8.80
CA HIS A 59 -16.07 -5.06 9.78
C HIS A 59 -16.40 -6.30 10.62
N ASN A 60 -17.66 -6.44 11.06
CA ASN A 60 -18.12 -7.59 11.81
C ASN A 60 -18.11 -8.88 10.97
N TYR A 61 -18.46 -8.79 9.69
CA TYR A 61 -18.30 -9.92 8.77
C TYR A 61 -16.84 -10.36 8.68
N PHE A 62 -15.89 -9.43 8.52
CA PHE A 62 -14.46 -9.80 8.50
C PHE A 62 -13.99 -10.40 9.84
N LYS A 63 -14.51 -9.91 10.96
CA LYS A 63 -14.25 -10.48 12.29
C LYS A 63 -14.73 -11.94 12.40
N GLN A 64 -15.91 -12.26 11.88
CA GLN A 64 -16.46 -13.61 11.90
C GLN A 64 -15.69 -14.59 11.00
N ASN A 65 -15.00 -14.07 9.99
CA ASN A 65 -14.25 -14.85 9.00
C ASN A 65 -12.72 -14.80 9.19
N ASP A 66 -12.23 -14.37 10.35
CA ASP A 66 -10.79 -14.25 10.68
C ASP A 66 -9.98 -13.40 9.66
N CYS A 67 -10.61 -12.33 9.16
CA CYS A 67 -10.10 -11.47 8.09
C CYS A 67 -9.67 -10.06 8.58
N LEU A 68 -9.51 -9.85 9.90
CA LEU A 68 -9.18 -8.53 10.48
C LEU A 68 -7.74 -8.07 10.25
N ASN A 69 -6.88 -8.94 9.71
CA ASN A 69 -5.52 -8.58 9.28
C ASN A 69 -5.51 -7.86 7.91
N TYR A 70 -6.61 -7.91 7.15
CA TYR A 70 -6.74 -7.31 5.82
C TYR A 70 -5.64 -7.73 4.83
N PHE A 71 -5.05 -8.92 4.96
CA PHE A 71 -3.99 -9.37 4.04
C PHE A 71 -4.46 -9.48 2.58
N PHE A 72 -5.76 -9.59 2.33
CA PHE A 72 -6.34 -9.49 0.99
C PHE A 72 -6.14 -8.10 0.34
N CYS A 73 -5.95 -7.04 1.13
CA CYS A 73 -5.60 -5.70 0.67
C CYS A 73 -4.09 -5.44 0.60
N PHE A 74 -3.24 -6.41 1.00
CA PHE A 74 -1.79 -6.19 1.08
C PHE A 74 -1.21 -5.74 -0.25
N ARG A 75 -1.55 -6.44 -1.34
CA ARG A 75 -1.07 -6.08 -2.67
C ARG A 75 -1.55 -4.69 -3.09
N TRP A 76 -2.82 -4.36 -2.83
CA TRP A 76 -3.38 -3.07 -3.19
C TRP A 76 -2.57 -1.91 -2.59
N LEU A 77 -2.20 -2.02 -1.31
CA LEU A 77 -1.40 -1.00 -0.63
C LEU A 77 0.07 -1.01 -1.09
N LEU A 78 0.67 -2.20 -1.26
CA LEU A 78 2.08 -2.33 -1.61
C LEU A 78 2.42 -1.72 -2.98
N ILE A 79 1.53 -1.91 -3.97
CA ILE A 79 1.72 -1.42 -5.34
C ILE A 79 0.79 -0.26 -5.72
N GLN A 80 0.19 0.40 -4.72
CA GLN A 80 -0.66 1.59 -4.88
C GLN A 80 -1.76 1.40 -5.95
N PHE A 81 -2.51 0.30 -5.84
CA PHE A 81 -3.66 -0.03 -6.69
C PHE A 81 -3.36 -0.18 -8.19
N LYS A 82 -2.09 -0.36 -8.57
CA LYS A 82 -1.74 -0.88 -9.90
C LYS A 82 -2.14 -2.35 -10.04
#